data_AF-A0A3M2BMB1-F1
#
_entry.id   AF-A0A3M2BMB1-F1
#
_cell.length_a   1.000
_cell.length_b   1.000
_cell.length_c   1.000
_cell.angle_alpha   90.00
_cell.angle_beta   90.00
_cell.angle_gamma   90.00
#
_symmetry.space_group_name_H-M   'P 1'
#
loop_
_entity.id
_entity.type
_entity.pdbx_description
1 polymer ?
#
loop_
_entity_poly.entity_id
_entity_poly.type
_entity_poly.pdbx_seq_one_letter_code
_entity_poly.pdbx_strand_id
1 'polypeptide(L)'
;ADPGAAARFFELYRTRVRPYARVADLLESEPGGPEFMRYLATLGHAFDLYSALLLPPDSGGAPQSRVEIEVDFRTDRQREIGAENIAEWAMRIGNRTFRHGDSVRARTVDWHLADPVVLTLRWADQSPVIPAPTAGGQPVVRGRTVEYRFTGPWALLRAISELASGPGRASDAGWQTLRVDVPLAPADATAPEAATPEDGAARVFLRIQVRHPVTKAWVAVPDLGRPPPPFPGG
;
A
#
# COMPACT_ATOMS: atom_id res chain seq x y z
N ALA A 1 2.60 10.99 -11.32
CA ALA A 1 2.71 12.44 -11.09
C ALA A 1 4.17 12.82 -10.87
N ASP A 2 4.59 14.00 -11.31
CA ASP A 2 5.91 14.56 -11.04
C ASP A 2 6.03 15.03 -9.57
N PRO A 3 7.13 14.75 -8.83
CA PRO A 3 7.30 15.21 -7.45
C PRO A 3 7.23 16.72 -7.25
N GLY A 4 7.73 17.51 -8.21
CA GLY A 4 7.65 18.97 -8.16
C GLY A 4 6.21 19.48 -8.27
N ALA A 5 5.42 18.88 -9.17
CA ALA A 5 4.00 19.17 -9.28
C ALA A 5 3.23 18.82 -7.99
N ALA A 6 3.55 17.70 -7.34
CA ALA A 6 2.95 17.32 -6.06
C ALA A 6 3.32 18.30 -4.94
N ALA A 7 4.59 18.70 -4.84
CA ALA A 7 5.04 19.71 -3.89
C ALA A 7 4.28 21.04 -4.07
N ARG A 8 4.10 21.48 -5.32
CA ARG A 8 3.34 22.70 -5.64
C ARG A 8 1.87 22.60 -5.23
N PHE A 9 1.22 21.45 -5.50
CA PHE A 9 -0.16 21.22 -5.05
C PHE A 9 -0.27 21.31 -3.53
N PHE A 10 0.64 20.67 -2.80
CA PHE A 10 0.62 20.70 -1.34
C PHE A 10 0.88 22.11 -0.80
N GLU A 11 1.76 22.89 -1.40
CA GLU A 11 1.94 24.29 -1.00
C GLU A 11 0.67 25.13 -1.19
N LEU A 12 -0.07 24.89 -2.29
CA LEU A 12 -1.37 25.52 -2.52
C LEU A 12 -2.41 25.05 -1.49
N TYR A 13 -2.49 23.75 -1.19
CA TYR A 13 -3.42 23.23 -0.17
C TYR A 13 -3.14 23.85 1.21
N ARG A 14 -1.86 23.94 1.60
CA ARG A 14 -1.41 24.53 2.85
C ARG A 14 -1.87 25.97 3.03
N THR A 15 -1.68 26.76 1.97
CA THR A 15 -1.92 28.21 1.98
C THR A 15 -3.36 28.59 1.70
N ARG A 16 -4.10 27.77 0.94
CA ARG A 16 -5.42 28.11 0.40
C ARG A 16 -6.57 27.23 0.87
N VAL A 17 -6.34 26.00 1.36
CA VAL A 17 -7.45 25.06 1.64
C VAL A 17 -7.55 24.75 3.13
N ARG A 18 -6.44 24.43 3.78
CA ARG A 18 -6.39 24.14 5.23
C ARG A 18 -7.03 25.22 6.12
N PRO A 19 -6.91 26.54 5.83
CA PRO A 19 -7.55 27.59 6.63
C PRO A 19 -9.09 27.55 6.62
N TYR A 20 -9.72 26.84 5.69
CA TYR A 20 -11.18 26.72 5.55
C TYR A 20 -11.77 25.52 6.29
N ALA A 21 -11.00 24.84 7.15
CA ALA A 21 -11.53 23.79 8.04
C ALA A 21 -12.70 24.27 8.95
N ARG A 22 -12.91 25.59 9.06
CA ARG A 22 -14.05 26.20 9.77
C ARG A 22 -15.42 25.99 9.09
N VAL A 23 -15.48 25.43 7.89
CA VAL A 23 -16.75 25.11 7.21
C VAL A 23 -17.23 23.69 7.57
N ALA A 24 -16.47 22.95 8.39
CA ALA A 24 -16.79 21.58 8.81
C ALA A 24 -18.21 21.42 9.38
N ASP A 25 -18.60 22.31 10.29
CA ASP A 25 -19.90 22.23 10.97
C ASP A 25 -21.08 22.48 10.01
N LEU A 26 -20.87 23.28 8.97
CA LEU A 26 -21.88 23.56 7.93
C LEU A 26 -21.97 22.42 6.90
N LEU A 27 -20.86 21.73 6.64
CA LEU A 27 -20.80 20.63 5.69
C LEU A 27 -21.33 19.34 6.29
N GLU A 28 -21.16 19.10 7.58
CA GLU A 28 -21.63 17.89 8.26
C GLU A 28 -23.16 17.76 8.23
N SER A 29 -23.90 18.88 8.18
CA SER A 29 -25.35 18.90 8.06
C SER A 29 -25.90 18.65 6.64
N GLU A 30 -25.04 18.64 5.62
CA GLU A 30 -25.46 18.44 4.23
C GLU A 30 -25.53 16.94 3.85
N PRO A 31 -26.39 16.54 2.90
CA PRO A 31 -26.36 15.19 2.34
C PRO A 31 -24.99 14.88 1.71
N GLY A 32 -24.30 13.86 2.23
CA GLY A 32 -22.92 13.51 1.81
C GLY A 32 -21.82 14.25 2.60
N GLY A 33 -22.20 15.11 3.54
CA GLY A 33 -21.34 15.82 4.47
C GLY A 33 -20.38 14.93 5.25
N PRO A 34 -20.86 13.87 5.93
CA PRO A 34 -20.00 12.94 6.66
C PRO A 34 -18.95 12.24 5.77
N GLU A 35 -19.33 11.82 4.56
CA GLU A 35 -18.41 11.22 3.60
C GLU A 35 -17.36 12.22 3.11
N PHE A 36 -17.77 13.47 2.86
CA PHE A 36 -16.88 14.56 2.48
C PHE A 36 -15.91 14.91 3.62
N MET A 37 -16.38 14.98 4.86
CA MET A 37 -15.55 15.23 6.04
C MET A 37 -14.53 14.11 6.26
N ARG A 38 -14.91 12.84 6.08
CA ARG A 38 -13.98 11.70 6.12
C ARG A 38 -12.94 11.78 5.01
N TYR A 39 -13.33 12.20 3.80
CA TYR A 39 -12.39 12.46 2.72
C TYR A 39 -11.42 13.60 3.06
N LEU A 40 -11.91 14.72 3.61
CA LEU A 40 -11.06 15.83 4.04
C LEU A 40 -10.09 15.45 5.16
N ALA A 41 -10.54 14.66 6.14
CA ALA A 41 -9.67 14.12 7.18
C ALA A 41 -8.57 13.23 6.59
N THR A 42 -8.93 12.35 5.65
CA THR A 42 -7.98 11.49 4.93
C THR A 42 -6.98 12.33 4.12
N LEU A 43 -7.46 13.39 3.47
CA LEU A 43 -6.64 14.34 2.74
C LEU A 43 -5.70 15.12 3.67
N GLY A 44 -6.13 15.47 4.88
CA GLY A 44 -5.29 16.09 5.90
C GLY A 44 -4.16 15.16 6.36
N HIS A 45 -4.45 13.89 6.65
CA HIS A 45 -3.41 12.92 7.01
C HIS A 45 -2.43 12.67 5.87
N ALA A 46 -2.93 12.58 4.63
CA ALA A 46 -2.10 12.50 3.44
C ALA A 46 -1.19 13.73 3.34
N PHE A 47 -1.78 14.92 3.52
CA PHE A 47 -1.06 16.18 3.50
C PHE A 47 0.09 16.21 4.51
N ASP A 48 -0.15 15.83 5.77
CA ASP A 48 0.87 15.85 6.81
C ASP A 48 2.04 14.89 6.49
N LEU A 49 1.73 13.69 5.99
CA LEU A 49 2.75 12.71 5.59
C LEU A 49 3.55 13.19 4.37
N TYR A 50 2.88 13.66 3.32
CA TYR A 50 3.52 14.02 2.04
C TYR A 50 4.25 15.35 2.09
N SER A 51 3.71 16.35 2.81
CA SER A 51 4.39 17.63 2.99
C SER A 51 5.74 17.45 3.70
N ALA A 52 5.82 16.60 4.72
CA ALA A 52 7.06 16.31 5.42
C ALA A 52 8.13 15.62 4.53
N LEU A 53 7.71 14.94 3.46
CA LEU A 53 8.59 14.30 2.49
C LEU A 53 9.08 15.25 1.39
N LEU A 54 8.21 16.16 0.96
CA LEU A 54 8.37 16.94 -0.27
C LEU A 54 8.75 18.39 -0.01
N LEU A 55 8.37 18.94 1.15
CA LEU A 55 8.52 20.34 1.47
C LEU A 55 9.52 20.52 2.63
N PRO A 56 10.31 21.62 2.61
CA PRO A 56 11.03 22.08 3.78
C PRO A 56 10.09 22.28 4.97
N PRO A 57 10.52 21.97 6.21
CA PRO A 57 9.75 22.33 7.38
C PRO A 57 9.70 23.85 7.58
N ASP A 58 8.65 24.36 8.22
CA ASP A 58 8.46 25.80 8.48
C ASP A 58 9.57 26.42 9.33
N SER A 59 10.26 25.60 10.13
CA SER A 59 11.44 25.99 10.91
C SER A 59 12.69 26.27 10.05
N GLY A 60 12.62 26.05 8.73
CA GLY A 60 13.77 26.04 7.84
C GLY A 60 14.53 24.71 7.87
N GLY A 61 15.24 24.39 6.78
CA GLY A 61 16.00 23.15 6.60
C GLY A 61 15.69 22.43 5.29
N ALA A 62 16.36 21.31 5.05
CA ALA A 62 16.04 20.43 3.91
C ALA A 62 14.83 19.53 4.24
N PRO A 63 14.01 19.14 3.25
CA PRO A 63 13.01 18.09 3.45
C PRO A 63 13.67 16.81 3.95
N GLN A 64 12.95 16.00 4.75
CA GLN A 64 13.52 14.74 5.23
C GLN A 64 13.75 13.74 4.08
N SER A 65 12.96 13.83 3.00
CA SER A 65 13.07 13.04 1.75
C SER A 65 13.17 11.52 1.93
N ARG A 66 12.85 11.01 3.12
CA ARG A 66 12.80 9.58 3.47
C ARG A 66 11.70 9.29 4.49
N VAL A 67 11.16 8.08 4.44
CA VAL A 67 10.31 7.51 5.50
C VAL A 67 10.86 6.18 5.97
N GLU A 68 10.74 5.88 7.25
CA GLU A 68 10.99 4.53 7.73
C GLU A 68 9.73 3.67 7.52
N ILE A 69 9.92 2.44 7.09
CA ILE A 69 8.83 1.51 6.75
C ILE A 69 9.00 0.23 7.54
N GLU A 70 7.89 -0.34 8.01
CA GLU A 70 7.85 -1.70 8.54
C GLU A 70 6.91 -2.58 7.70
N VAL A 71 7.29 -3.85 7.50
CA VAL A 71 6.51 -4.85 6.74
C VAL A 71 6.36 -6.12 7.58
N ASP A 72 5.17 -6.71 7.53
CA ASP A 72 4.90 -8.02 8.12
C ASP A 72 4.10 -8.89 7.16
N PHE A 73 4.35 -10.20 7.19
CA PHE A 73 3.82 -11.15 6.23
C PHE A 73 2.80 -12.09 6.89
N ARG A 74 1.86 -12.60 6.09
CA ARG A 74 0.87 -13.61 6.52
C ARG A 74 0.01 -13.16 7.69
N THR A 75 -0.51 -11.94 7.61
CA THR A 75 -1.12 -11.24 8.75
C THR A 75 -2.61 -11.51 8.92
N ASP A 76 -3.25 -12.13 7.94
CA ASP A 76 -4.69 -12.46 7.96
C ASP A 76 -4.92 -13.91 7.53
N ARG A 77 -4.28 -14.85 8.25
CA ARG A 77 -4.26 -16.29 7.91
C ARG A 77 -5.64 -16.92 7.75
N GLN A 78 -6.64 -16.42 8.48
CA GLN A 78 -8.01 -16.95 8.41
C GLN A 78 -8.70 -16.64 7.08
N ARG A 79 -8.19 -15.65 6.34
CA ARG A 79 -8.72 -15.24 5.03
C ARG A 79 -7.82 -15.65 3.87
N GLU A 80 -6.66 -16.22 4.17
CA GLU A 80 -5.74 -16.73 3.16
C GLU A 80 -6.34 -17.93 2.42
N ILE A 81 -6.06 -18.02 1.12
CA ILE A 81 -6.42 -19.15 0.26
C ILE A 81 -5.16 -19.56 -0.50
N GLY A 82 -4.73 -20.82 -0.38
CA GLY A 82 -3.56 -21.32 -1.10
C GLY A 82 -2.21 -20.79 -0.60
N ALA A 83 -2.17 -20.03 0.50
CA ALA A 83 -0.94 -19.45 1.05
C ALA A 83 0.05 -20.50 1.56
N GLU A 84 -0.44 -21.67 1.96
CA GLU A 84 0.33 -22.84 2.38
C GLU A 84 1.20 -23.42 1.26
N ASN A 85 0.88 -23.12 -0.01
CA ASN A 85 1.66 -23.52 -1.17
C ASN A 85 2.87 -22.61 -1.45
N ILE A 86 3.00 -21.50 -0.72
CA ILE A 86 4.05 -20.50 -0.93
C ILE A 86 5.20 -20.75 0.04
N ALA A 87 6.34 -21.15 -0.50
CA ALA A 87 7.56 -21.42 0.25
C ALA A 87 8.31 -20.15 0.64
N GLU A 88 8.30 -19.12 -0.21
CA GLU A 88 9.03 -17.88 0.06
C GLU A 88 8.17 -16.65 -0.17
N TRP A 89 8.31 -15.72 0.77
CA TRP A 89 7.69 -14.41 0.75
C TRP A 89 8.79 -13.40 0.96
N ALA A 90 8.93 -12.46 0.03
CA ALA A 90 9.92 -11.41 0.14
C ALA A 90 9.38 -10.08 -0.35
N MET A 91 9.68 -9.01 0.37
CA MET A 91 9.43 -7.64 -0.08
C MET A 91 10.74 -6.88 -0.08
N ARG A 92 11.18 -6.43 -1.26
CA ARG A 92 12.34 -5.56 -1.41
C ARG A 92 11.88 -4.11 -1.52
N ILE A 93 12.46 -3.25 -0.69
CA ILE A 93 12.22 -1.80 -0.66
C ILE A 93 13.59 -1.14 -0.72
N GLY A 94 13.88 -0.40 -1.80
CA GLY A 94 15.21 0.13 -2.05
C GLY A 94 16.26 -1.00 -2.07
N ASN A 95 17.23 -0.92 -1.17
CA ASN A 95 18.31 -1.91 -1.01
C ASN A 95 18.03 -2.99 0.06
N ARG A 96 16.89 -2.94 0.75
CA ARG A 96 16.54 -3.90 1.81
C ARG A 96 15.53 -4.92 1.28
N THR A 97 15.75 -6.20 1.63
CA THR A 97 14.76 -7.27 1.40
C THR A 97 14.29 -7.81 2.75
N PHE A 98 12.99 -7.72 3.00
CA PHE A 98 12.30 -8.40 4.09
C PHE A 98 11.85 -9.77 3.63
N ARG A 99 12.00 -10.78 4.47
CA ARG A 99 11.48 -12.13 4.23
C ARG A 99 10.57 -12.57 5.36
N HIS A 100 9.58 -13.39 5.04
CA HIS A 100 8.78 -14.04 6.07
C HIS A 100 9.67 -14.92 6.95
N GLY A 101 9.60 -14.73 8.27
CA GLY A 101 10.47 -15.38 9.25
C GLY A 101 11.69 -14.58 9.69
N ASP A 102 11.95 -13.40 9.08
CA ASP A 102 13.03 -12.52 9.54
C ASP A 102 12.81 -12.05 10.99
N SER A 103 13.91 -11.96 11.75
CA SER A 103 13.89 -11.53 13.15
C SER A 103 13.35 -10.10 13.34
N VAL A 104 12.77 -9.80 14.51
CA VAL A 104 12.12 -8.52 14.83
C VAL A 104 13.04 -7.30 14.65
N ARG A 105 14.36 -7.44 14.86
CA ARG A 105 15.35 -6.35 14.69
C ARG A 105 15.61 -5.98 13.23
N ALA A 106 15.12 -6.75 12.28
CA ALA A 106 15.37 -6.60 10.85
C ALA A 106 14.19 -5.96 10.08
N ARG A 107 13.18 -5.45 10.79
CA ARG A 107 11.85 -5.12 10.24
C ARG A 107 11.70 -3.74 9.62
N THR A 108 12.67 -2.84 9.75
CA THR A 108 12.57 -1.50 9.16
C THR A 108 13.57 -1.18 8.06
N VAL A 109 13.19 -0.26 7.18
CA VAL A 109 14.03 0.33 6.13
C VAL A 109 13.69 1.80 5.93
N ASP A 110 14.70 2.62 5.65
CA ASP A 110 14.49 3.96 5.12
C ASP A 110 14.22 3.88 3.61
N TRP A 111 13.01 4.25 3.20
CA TRP A 111 12.65 4.42 1.79
C TRP A 111 12.82 5.88 1.37
N HIS A 112 13.52 6.10 0.27
CA HIS A 112 13.69 7.40 -0.37
C HIS A 112 12.78 7.52 -1.59
N LEU A 113 12.51 8.75 -2.03
CA LEU A 113 11.81 8.99 -3.28
C LEU A 113 12.47 8.22 -4.43
N ALA A 114 11.65 7.54 -5.23
CA ALA A 114 12.04 6.67 -6.33
C ALA A 114 12.68 5.31 -5.97
N ASP A 115 12.90 5.01 -4.68
CA ASP A 115 13.35 3.67 -4.30
C ASP A 115 12.32 2.62 -4.75
N PRO A 116 12.74 1.58 -5.51
CA PRO A 116 11.82 0.60 -6.05
C PRO A 116 11.26 -0.32 -4.97
N VAL A 117 10.02 -0.75 -5.15
CA VAL A 117 9.36 -1.74 -4.31
C VAL A 117 9.07 -2.99 -5.14
N VAL A 118 9.48 -4.16 -4.65
CA VAL A 118 9.21 -5.45 -5.30
C VAL A 118 8.69 -6.46 -4.29
N LEU A 119 7.51 -7.00 -4.53
CA LEU A 119 6.99 -8.16 -3.80
C LEU A 119 7.28 -9.41 -4.62
N THR A 120 7.81 -10.44 -3.97
CA THR A 120 8.12 -11.73 -4.55
C THR A 120 7.45 -12.83 -3.74
N LEU A 121 6.72 -13.70 -4.42
CA LEU A 121 6.15 -14.91 -3.84
C LEU A 121 6.64 -16.11 -4.67
N ARG A 122 7.18 -17.12 -4.00
CA ARG A 122 7.64 -18.36 -4.65
C ARG A 122 6.85 -19.56 -4.13
N TRP A 123 6.20 -20.26 -5.06
CA TRP A 123 5.52 -21.52 -4.77
C TRP A 123 6.54 -22.62 -4.47
N ALA A 124 6.18 -23.51 -3.56
CA ALA A 124 6.97 -24.68 -3.22
C ALA A 124 7.16 -25.58 -4.45
N ASP A 125 8.29 -26.27 -4.52
CA ASP A 125 8.61 -27.14 -5.67
C ASP A 125 7.60 -28.29 -5.81
N GLN A 126 7.05 -28.75 -4.68
CA GLN A 126 6.05 -29.81 -4.58
C GLN A 126 4.61 -29.28 -4.57
N SER A 127 4.39 -27.97 -4.80
CA SER A 127 3.02 -27.46 -4.84
C SER A 127 2.29 -28.04 -6.06
N PRO A 128 1.04 -28.53 -5.88
CA PRO A 128 0.21 -29.03 -6.97
C PRO A 128 -0.30 -27.90 -7.90
N VAL A 129 -0.09 -26.64 -7.52
CA VAL A 129 -0.47 -25.45 -8.28
C VAL A 129 0.72 -24.53 -8.48
N ILE A 130 0.71 -23.79 -9.57
CA ILE A 130 1.71 -22.76 -9.88
C ILE A 130 1.02 -21.46 -10.29
N PRO A 131 1.70 -20.31 -10.17
CA PRO A 131 1.16 -19.06 -10.65
C PRO A 131 0.91 -19.07 -12.16
N ALA A 132 -0.21 -18.51 -12.58
CA ALA A 132 -0.59 -18.35 -13.97
C ALA A 132 -0.37 -16.90 -14.44
N PRO A 133 0.17 -16.66 -15.65
CA PRO A 133 0.33 -15.32 -16.20
C PRO A 133 -1.01 -14.58 -16.36
N THR A 134 -1.02 -13.27 -16.13
CA THR A 134 -2.16 -12.38 -16.39
C THR A 134 -1.93 -11.56 -17.66
N ALA A 135 -3.03 -11.19 -18.35
CA ALA A 135 -2.96 -10.36 -19.56
C ALA A 135 -2.48 -8.91 -19.31
N GLY A 136 -2.40 -8.47 -18.04
CA GLY A 136 -2.11 -7.10 -17.64
C GLY A 136 -0.64 -6.76 -17.36
N GLY A 137 0.30 -7.70 -17.57
CA GLY A 137 1.74 -7.47 -17.40
C GLY A 137 2.24 -7.41 -15.94
N GLN A 138 1.35 -7.37 -14.95
CA GLN A 138 1.64 -7.67 -13.54
C GLN A 138 0.60 -8.64 -12.93
N PRO A 139 1.03 -9.54 -12.02
CA PRO A 139 2.44 -9.81 -11.68
C PRO A 139 3.22 -10.43 -12.84
N VAL A 140 4.53 -10.25 -12.84
CA VAL A 140 5.42 -10.98 -13.76
C VAL A 140 5.60 -12.39 -13.22
N VAL A 141 5.16 -13.38 -14.00
CA VAL A 141 5.27 -14.79 -13.65
C VAL A 141 6.50 -15.42 -14.32
N ARG A 142 7.35 -16.08 -13.53
CA ARG A 142 8.51 -16.85 -13.98
C ARG A 142 8.55 -18.21 -13.29
N GLY A 143 8.00 -19.22 -13.96
CA GLY A 143 7.85 -20.56 -13.37
C GLY A 143 7.00 -20.50 -12.11
N ARG A 144 7.58 -20.90 -10.96
CA ARG A 144 6.93 -20.87 -9.64
C ARG A 144 6.99 -19.54 -8.90
N THR A 145 7.54 -18.49 -9.53
CA THR A 145 7.75 -17.18 -8.89
C THR A 145 6.87 -16.12 -9.53
N VAL A 146 6.25 -15.29 -8.70
CA VAL A 146 5.62 -14.04 -9.13
C VAL A 146 6.34 -12.83 -8.56
N GLU A 147 6.46 -11.79 -9.38
CA GLU A 147 6.99 -10.49 -8.99
C GLU A 147 5.98 -9.37 -9.28
N TYR A 148 5.61 -8.61 -8.25
CA TYR A 148 4.96 -7.30 -8.39
C TYR A 148 6.05 -6.23 -8.27
N ARG A 149 6.16 -5.32 -9.25
CA ARG A 149 7.28 -4.38 -9.34
C ARG A 149 6.82 -2.94 -9.52
N PHE A 150 7.17 -2.08 -8.58
CA PHE A 150 6.83 -0.67 -8.60
C PHE A 150 8.12 0.16 -8.68
N THR A 151 8.22 1.05 -9.68
CA THR A 151 9.45 1.84 -9.97
C THR A 151 9.17 3.31 -10.26
N GLY A 152 10.14 4.19 -10.04
CA GLY A 152 9.96 5.63 -10.21
C GLY A 152 9.42 6.31 -8.94
N PRO A 153 9.18 7.64 -8.97
CA PRO A 153 9.18 8.47 -7.75
C PRO A 153 8.19 8.06 -6.65
N TRP A 154 7.10 7.42 -7.03
CA TRP A 154 6.00 7.01 -6.15
C TRP A 154 5.84 5.49 -6.04
N ALA A 155 6.94 4.75 -6.18
CA ALA A 155 6.93 3.29 -6.14
C ALA A 155 6.21 2.73 -4.91
N LEU A 156 6.53 3.23 -3.71
CA LEU A 156 5.88 2.80 -2.48
C LEU A 156 4.38 3.08 -2.48
N LEU A 157 3.98 4.31 -2.82
CA LEU A 157 2.57 4.71 -2.76
C LEU A 157 1.72 3.93 -3.75
N ARG A 158 2.25 3.68 -4.95
CA ARG A 158 1.57 2.81 -5.93
C ARG A 158 1.49 1.37 -5.45
N ALA A 159 2.56 0.84 -4.86
CA ALA A 159 2.52 -0.51 -4.29
C ALA A 159 1.41 -0.64 -3.24
N ILE A 160 1.30 0.34 -2.36
CA ILE A 160 0.29 0.37 -1.31
C ILE A 160 -1.11 0.54 -1.89
N SER A 161 -1.30 1.49 -2.82
CA SER A 161 -2.60 1.77 -3.43
C SER A 161 -3.12 0.61 -4.27
N GLU A 162 -2.26 -0.01 -5.09
CA GLU A 162 -2.64 -1.12 -5.96
C GLU A 162 -2.88 -2.42 -5.19
N LEU A 163 -2.17 -2.63 -4.07
CA LEU A 163 -2.32 -3.83 -3.24
C LEU A 163 -3.25 -3.62 -2.04
N ALA A 164 -3.87 -2.46 -1.87
CA ALA A 164 -4.73 -2.20 -0.72
C ALA A 164 -5.95 -3.14 -0.73
N SER A 165 -6.28 -3.75 0.43
CA SER A 165 -7.45 -4.63 0.56
C SER A 165 -8.81 -3.88 0.59
N GLY A 166 -8.85 -2.60 0.20
CA GLY A 166 -10.03 -1.71 0.21
C GLY A 166 -10.11 -0.77 1.43
N PRO A 167 -10.99 0.26 1.37
CA PRO A 167 -11.17 1.21 2.46
C PRO A 167 -11.95 0.53 3.59
N GLY A 168 -11.25 0.03 4.60
CA GLY A 168 -11.98 -0.67 5.65
C GLY A 168 -11.23 -1.22 6.85
N ARG A 169 -9.90 -1.11 6.95
CA ARG A 169 -9.19 -1.39 8.20
C ARG A 169 -7.73 -0.94 8.09
N ALA A 170 -7.48 0.32 8.43
CA ALA A 170 -6.30 0.57 9.25
C ALA A 170 -6.56 -0.24 10.54
N SER A 171 -5.82 -1.33 10.75
CA SER A 171 -5.93 -2.01 12.03
C SER A 171 -5.39 -1.08 13.12
N ASP A 172 -5.83 -1.28 14.36
CA ASP A 172 -5.23 -0.63 15.52
C ASP A 172 -3.70 -0.61 15.38
N ALA A 173 -3.10 0.57 15.57
CA ALA A 173 -1.66 0.87 15.53
C ALA A 173 -0.99 1.19 14.16
N GLY A 174 -1.71 1.72 13.16
CA GLY A 174 -1.05 2.32 11.98
C GLY A 174 -0.64 1.33 10.89
N TRP A 175 -1.04 0.08 11.01
CA TRP A 175 -0.86 -0.91 9.96
C TRP A 175 -1.94 -0.80 8.88
N GLN A 176 -1.51 -0.88 7.63
CA GLN A 176 -2.36 -1.04 6.47
C GLN A 176 -2.23 -2.46 5.91
N THR A 177 -3.36 -3.13 5.74
CA THR A 177 -3.40 -4.46 5.14
C THR A 177 -3.38 -4.38 3.62
N LEU A 178 -2.44 -5.10 3.04
CA LEU A 178 -2.33 -5.34 1.61
C LEU A 178 -2.83 -6.76 1.28
N ARG A 179 -3.58 -6.88 0.19
CA ARG A 179 -4.10 -8.14 -0.36
C ARG A 179 -3.50 -8.37 -1.73
N VAL A 180 -3.10 -9.60 -1.99
CA VAL A 180 -2.59 -10.03 -3.29
C VAL A 180 -3.36 -11.25 -3.72
N ASP A 181 -4.01 -11.17 -4.88
CA ASP A 181 -4.66 -12.32 -5.52
C ASP A 181 -3.77 -12.77 -6.70
N VAL A 182 -3.30 -14.01 -6.66
CA VAL A 182 -2.42 -14.58 -7.69
C VAL A 182 -3.17 -15.68 -8.42
N PRO A 183 -3.50 -15.52 -9.71
CA PRO A 183 -4.11 -16.58 -10.49
C PRO A 183 -3.24 -17.83 -10.50
N LEU A 184 -3.88 -18.99 -10.45
CA LEU A 184 -3.22 -20.28 -10.37
C LEU A 184 -3.60 -21.16 -11.56
N ALA A 185 -2.69 -22.07 -11.89
CA ALA A 185 -2.93 -23.19 -12.78
C ALA A 185 -2.41 -24.48 -12.12
N PRO A 186 -2.94 -25.66 -12.50
CA PRO A 186 -2.35 -26.94 -12.14
C PRO A 186 -0.86 -26.97 -12.51
N ALA A 187 -0.02 -27.51 -11.62
CA ALA A 187 1.42 -27.62 -11.88
C ALA A 187 1.73 -28.56 -13.05
N ASP A 188 0.91 -29.61 -13.21
CA ASP A 188 0.94 -30.56 -14.31
C ASP A 188 -0.43 -31.23 -14.49
N ALA A 189 -0.56 -32.12 -15.48
CA ALA A 189 -1.81 -32.82 -15.79
C ALA A 189 -2.21 -33.87 -14.74
N THR A 190 -1.36 -34.18 -13.78
CA THR A 190 -1.62 -35.13 -12.69
C THR A 190 -2.03 -34.47 -11.38
N ALA A 191 -1.94 -33.13 -11.32
CA ALA A 191 -2.36 -32.37 -10.16
C ALA A 191 -3.85 -32.61 -9.84
N PRO A 192 -4.22 -32.77 -8.57
CA PRO A 192 -5.61 -32.96 -8.18
C PRO A 192 -6.46 -31.76 -8.60
N GLU A 193 -7.66 -32.00 -9.12
CA GLU A 193 -8.59 -30.92 -9.51
C GLU A 193 -8.91 -30.00 -8.32
N ALA A 194 -9.07 -30.58 -7.13
CA ALA A 194 -9.29 -29.88 -5.87
C ALA A 194 -8.09 -29.07 -5.36
N ALA A 195 -6.91 -29.17 -6.00
CA ALA A 195 -5.73 -28.40 -5.62
C ALA A 195 -5.85 -26.92 -6.03
N THR A 196 -6.66 -26.63 -7.05
CA THR A 196 -6.92 -25.25 -7.47
C THR A 196 -8.09 -24.70 -6.66
N PRO A 197 -7.95 -23.52 -6.02
CA PRO A 197 -9.07 -22.87 -5.34
C PRO A 197 -10.25 -22.63 -6.27
N GLU A 198 -11.47 -22.58 -5.73
CA GLU A 198 -12.70 -22.33 -6.50
C GLU A 198 -12.62 -21.01 -7.31
N ASP A 199 -12.07 -19.96 -6.69
CA ASP A 199 -11.84 -18.65 -7.34
C ASP A 199 -10.67 -18.67 -8.36
N GLY A 200 -9.98 -19.80 -8.52
CA GLY A 200 -8.84 -19.94 -9.42
C GLY A 200 -7.59 -19.16 -9.02
N ALA A 201 -7.55 -18.61 -7.80
CA ALA A 201 -6.46 -17.74 -7.34
C ALA A 201 -6.07 -18.03 -5.88
N ALA A 202 -4.77 -17.93 -5.59
CA ALA A 202 -4.30 -17.79 -4.22
C ALA A 202 -4.59 -16.38 -3.73
N ARG A 203 -5.02 -16.25 -2.48
CA ARG A 203 -5.25 -14.98 -1.81
C ARG A 203 -4.35 -14.88 -0.60
N VAL A 204 -3.54 -13.84 -0.55
CA VAL A 204 -2.56 -13.65 0.52
C VAL A 204 -2.58 -12.24 1.08
N PHE A 205 -2.13 -12.13 2.34
CA PHE A 205 -2.14 -10.87 3.07
C PHE A 205 -0.79 -10.56 3.69
N LEU A 206 -0.43 -9.29 3.60
CA LEU A 206 0.71 -8.69 4.27
C LEU A 206 0.28 -7.32 4.79
N ARG A 207 1.04 -6.74 5.70
CA ARG A 207 0.76 -5.40 6.21
C ARG A 207 2.00 -4.54 6.15
N ILE A 208 1.76 -3.25 6.00
CA ILE A 208 2.79 -2.22 5.92
C ILE A 208 2.39 -1.03 6.77
N GLN A 209 3.37 -0.39 7.39
CA GLN A 209 3.19 0.89 8.08
C GLN A 209 4.37 1.79 7.79
N VAL A 210 4.16 3.10 7.88
CA VAL A 210 5.20 4.10 7.70
C VAL A 210 5.37 4.93 8.95
N ARG A 211 6.61 5.25 9.30
CA ARG A 211 6.90 6.15 10.41
C ARG A 211 6.79 7.57 9.92
N HIS A 212 5.86 8.32 10.51
CA HIS A 212 5.66 9.71 10.17
C HIS A 212 6.97 10.51 10.39
N PRO A 213 7.47 11.27 9.39
CA PRO A 213 8.78 11.93 9.46
C PRO A 213 8.91 12.92 10.63
N VAL A 214 7.83 13.63 10.96
CA VAL A 214 7.78 14.61 12.04
C VAL A 214 7.42 13.99 13.40
N THR A 215 6.20 13.48 13.55
CA THR A 215 5.68 12.96 14.83
C THR A 215 6.34 11.66 15.29
N LYS A 216 7.05 10.96 14.38
CA LYS A 216 7.64 9.63 14.61
C LYS A 216 6.64 8.52 14.94
N ALA A 217 5.34 8.80 14.86
CA ALA A 217 4.29 7.80 15.02
C ALA A 217 4.23 6.86 13.81
N TRP A 218 3.87 5.59 14.06
CA TRP A 218 3.52 4.67 12.98
C TRP A 218 2.12 4.99 12.48
N VAL A 219 2.00 5.16 11.16
CA VAL A 219 0.76 5.52 10.50
C VAL A 219 0.53 4.64 9.28
N ALA A 220 -0.75 4.39 8.98
CA ALA A 220 -1.14 3.82 7.71
C ALA A 220 -0.88 4.87 6.62
N VAL A 221 -0.57 4.43 5.40
CA VAL A 221 -0.46 5.37 4.29
C VAL A 221 -1.88 5.73 3.84
N PRO A 222 -2.28 7.01 3.91
CA PRO A 222 -3.64 7.39 3.60
C PRO A 222 -3.98 7.07 2.14
N ASP A 223 -5.00 6.25 1.92
CA ASP A 223 -5.60 6.05 0.61
C ASP A 223 -6.57 7.20 0.33
N LEU A 224 -6.17 8.11 -0.55
CA LEU A 224 -7.00 9.25 -0.94
C LEU A 224 -8.27 8.82 -1.68
N GLY A 225 -8.34 7.60 -2.21
CA GLY A 225 -9.47 7.11 -2.99
C GLY A 225 -9.84 8.06 -4.14
N ARG A 226 -11.10 7.98 -4.58
CA ARG A 226 -11.70 9.03 -5.42
C ARG A 226 -12.37 10.06 -4.51
N PRO A 227 -12.27 11.37 -4.83
CA PRO A 227 -13.08 12.35 -4.13
C PRO A 227 -14.57 11.98 -4.25
N PRO A 228 -15.37 12.18 -3.20
CA PRO A 228 -16.81 12.00 -3.29
C PRO A 228 -17.38 12.90 -4.40
N PRO A 229 -18.50 12.51 -5.03
CA PRO A 229 -19.14 13.36 -6.03
C PRO A 229 -19.47 14.74 -5.44
N PRO A 230 -19.49 15.80 -6.26
CA PRO A 230 -19.92 17.11 -5.79
C PRO A 230 -21.32 17.02 -5.18
N PHE A 231 -21.60 17.83 -4.15
CA PHE A 231 -22.92 17.92 -3.54
C PHE A 231 -23.99 18.08 -4.63
N PRO A 232 -25.06 17.27 -4.61
CA PRO A 232 -26.13 17.40 -5.60
C PRO A 232 -26.86 18.73 -5.40
N GLY A 233 -26.55 19.72 -6.24
CA GLY A 233 -27.24 21.01 -6.29
C GLY A 233 -26.30 22.21 -6.14
N GLY A 234 -25.79 22.70 -7.26
CA GLY A 234 -25.14 24.00 -7.42
C GLY A 234 -25.36 24.52 -8.82
#